data_AF-A0A0N0V0T0-F1
#
_entry.id   AF-A0A0N0V0T0-F1
#
_cell.length_a   1.000
_cell.length_b   1.000
_cell.length_c   1.000
_cell.angle_alpha   90.00
_cell.angle_beta   90.00
_cell.angle_gamma   90.00
#
_symmetry.space_group_name_H-M   'P 1'
#
loop_
_entity.id
_entity.type
_entity.pdbx_description
1 polymer ?
#
loop_
_entity_poly.entity_id
_entity_poly.type
_entity_poly.pdbx_seq_one_letter_code
_entity_poly.pdbx_strand_id
1 'polypeptide(L)' 'MVELINGLLFILENLHSHDPPILHCDFNPKNIIHSSMSPLNLTIIDFGIARFLGEIIPQPMAYTPGFAAPEQIFSQ' A
#
# COMPACT_ATOMS: atom_id res chain seq x y z
N MET A 1 -12.59 2.52 15.10
CA MET A 1 -11.51 1.51 14.88
C MET A 1 -11.90 0.51 13.80
N VAL A 2 -13.03 -0.20 13.92
CA VAL A 2 -13.50 -1.17 12.92
C VAL A 2 -13.71 -0.54 11.54
N GLU A 3 -14.35 0.63 11.47
CA GLU A 3 -14.58 1.34 10.21
C GLU A 3 -13.29 1.73 9.48
N LEU A 4 -12.26 2.16 10.22
CA LEU A 4 -10.95 2.49 9.66
C LEU A 4 -10.31 1.26 9.04
N ILE A 5 -10.31 0.13 9.75
CA ILE A 5 -9.76 -1.14 9.25
C ILE A 5 -10.51 -1.58 7.98
N ASN A 6 -11.84 -1.51 7.97
CA ASN A 6 -12.63 -1.85 6.79
C ASN A 6 -12.30 -0.94 5.60
N GLY A 7 -12.12 0.37 5.82
CA GLY A 7 -11.71 1.29 4.76
C GLY A 7 -10.32 0.97 4.21
N LEU A 8 -9.36 0.62 5.07
CA LEU A 8 -8.02 0.22 4.65
C LEU A 8 -8.04 -1.09 3.84
N LEU A 9 -8.83 -2.08 4.30
CA LEU A 9 -9.01 -3.35 3.58
C LEU A 9 -9.66 -3.13 2.22
N PHE A 10 -10.69 -2.27 2.14
CA PHE A 10 -11.31 -1.90 0.89
C PHE A 10 -10.30 -1.30 -0.09
N ILE A 11 -9.44 -0.38 0.35
CA ILE A 11 -8.38 0.20 -0.50
C ILE A 11 -7.45 -0.91 -1.03
N LEU A 12 -6.98 -1.80 -0.17
CA LEU A 12 -6.09 -2.89 -0.56
C LEU A 12 -6.76 -3.85 -1.56
N GLU A 13 -8.03 -4.19 -1.33
CA GLU A 13 -8.82 -5.02 -2.24
C GLU A 13 -8.94 -4.37 -3.63
N ASN A 14 -9.23 -3.07 -3.69
CA ASN A 14 -9.30 -2.32 -4.96
C ASN A 14 -7.96 -2.32 -5.70
N LEU A 15 -6.83 -2.12 -5.02
CA LEU A 15 -5.51 -2.16 -5.66
C LEU A 15 -5.20 -3.55 -6.21
N HIS A 16 -5.48 -4.59 -5.42
CA HIS A 16 -5.18 -5.97 -5.79
C HIS A 16 -6.14 -6.55 -6.83
N SER A 17 -7.32 -5.94 -7.04
CA SER A 17 -8.27 -6.38 -8.07
C SER A 17 -7.98 -5.85 -9.47
N HIS A 18 -6.95 -5.01 -9.65
CA HIS A 18 -6.51 -4.57 -10.99
C HIS A 18 -5.88 -5.73 -11.77
N ASP A 19 -5.82 -5.61 -13.09
CA ASP A 19 -5.13 -6.55 -13.97
C ASP A 19 -4.06 -5.80 -14.80
N PRO A 20 -2.75 -5.93 -14.45
CA PRO A 20 -2.22 -6.74 -13.34
C PRO A 20 -2.45 -6.10 -11.95
N PRO A 21 -2.43 -6.89 -10.86
CA PRO A 21 -2.60 -6.37 -9.50
C PRO A 21 -1.54 -5.31 -9.14
N ILE A 22 -1.96 -4.24 -8.47
CA ILE A 22 -1.07 -3.16 -8.04
C ILE A 22 -0.62 -3.40 -6.60
N LEU A 23 0.70 -3.49 -6.39
CA LEU A 23 1.33 -3.55 -5.07
C LEU A 23 1.83 -2.15 -4.70
N HIS A 24 1.33 -1.57 -3.60
CA HIS A 24 1.77 -0.25 -3.16
C HIS A 24 3.21 -0.23 -2.61
N CYS A 25 3.65 -1.33 -1.99
CA CYS A 25 4.99 -1.53 -1.37
C CYS A 25 5.39 -0.58 -0.22
N ASP A 26 4.68 0.52 0.00
CA ASP A 26 4.84 1.41 1.17
C ASP A 26 3.51 1.74 1.88
N PHE A 27 2.68 0.73 2.15
CA PHE A 27 1.39 0.93 2.80
C PHE A 27 1.57 1.21 4.31
N ASN A 28 1.49 2.48 4.71
CA ASN A 28 1.68 2.91 6.09
C ASN A 28 0.88 4.19 6.41
N PRO A 29 0.71 4.58 7.69
CA PRO A 29 -0.09 5.75 8.08
C PRO A 29 0.32 7.09 7.47
N LYS A 30 1.59 7.28 7.09
CA LYS A 30 2.06 8.52 6.45
C LYS A 30 1.52 8.67 5.02
N ASN A 31 1.23 7.54 4.38
CA ASN A 31 0.75 7.47 3.00
C ASN A 31 -0.77 7.31 2.91
N ILE A 32 -1.48 7.59 4.01
CA ILE A 32 -2.95 7.54 4.08
C ILE A 32 -3.45 8.91 4.52
N ILE A 33 -4.16 9.59 3.63
CA ILE A 33 -4.89 10.81 3.96
C ILE A 33 -6.27 10.42 4.47
N HIS A 34 -6.62 10.92 5.65
CA HIS A 34 -7.97 10.84 6.21
C HIS A 34 -8.64 12.21 6.10
N SER A 35 -9.63 12.34 5.22
CA SER A 35 -10.41 13.57 5.11
C SER A 35 -11.48 13.61 6.19
N SER A 36 -11.49 14.68 7.00
CA SER A 36 -12.41 14.85 8.13
C SER A 36 -13.89 14.98 7.74
N MET A 37 -14.20 14.99 6.44
CA MET A 37 -15.58 15.07 5.92
C MET A 37 -16.34 13.75 6.04
N SER A 38 -15.64 12.61 6.18
CA SER A 38 -16.25 11.32 6.46
C SER A 38 -15.24 10.38 7.12
N PRO A 39 -15.63 9.57 8.13
CA PRO A 39 -14.78 8.53 8.69
C PRO A 39 -14.22 7.56 7.62
N LEU A 40 -14.91 7.44 6.49
CA LEU A 40 -14.59 6.52 5.40
C LEU A 40 -13.83 7.18 4.22
N ASN A 41 -13.56 8.48 4.27
CA ASN A 41 -12.79 9.16 3.23
C ASN A 41 -11.28 8.95 3.47
N LEU A 42 -10.83 7.73 3.20
CA LEU A 42 -9.43 7.36 3.16
C LEU A 42 -8.93 7.45 1.72
N THR A 43 -7.78 8.09 1.53
CA THR A 43 -7.11 8.16 0.24
C THR A 43 -5.68 7.73 0.43
N ILE A 44 -5.26 6.73 -0.35
CA ILE A 44 -3.87 6.32 -0.40
C ILE A 44 -3.09 7.25 -1.34
N ILE A 45 -1.88 7.59 -0.95
CA ILE A 45 -0.97 8.45 -1.70
C ILE A 45 0.41 7.80 -1.81
N ASP A 46 1.25 8.36 -2.69
CA ASP A 46 2.66 7.99 -2.87
C ASP A 46 2.90 6.56 -3.40
N PHE A 47 2.69 6.41 -4.71
CA PHE A 47 2.99 5.19 -5.47
C PHE A 47 4.44 5.13 -5.96
N GLY A 48 5.37 5.90 -5.38
CA GLY A 48 6.74 6.05 -5.89
C GLY A 48 7.57 4.76 -5.95
N ILE A 49 7.20 3.75 -5.15
CA ILE A 49 7.80 2.41 -5.17
C ILE A 49 6.77 1.31 -5.46
N ALA A 50 5.57 1.69 -5.90
CA ALA A 50 4.54 0.75 -6.27
C ALA A 50 4.94 -0.03 -7.53
N ARG A 51 4.40 -1.23 -7.69
CA ARG A 51 4.67 -2.10 -8.84
C ARG A 51 3.48 -2.94 -9.22
N PHE A 52 3.48 -3.43 -10.45
CA PHE A 52 2.56 -4.49 -10.81
C PHE A 52 3.06 -5.86 -10.33
N LEU A 53 2.15 -6.73 -9.92
CA LEU A 53 2.50 -8.09 -9.57
C LEU A 53 3.07 -8.82 -10.80
N GLY A 54 4.25 -9.42 -10.65
CA GLY A 54 4.97 -10.09 -11.74
C GLY A 54 5.94 -9.19 -12.53
N GLU A 55 5.96 -7.88 -12.23
CA GLU A 55 6.93 -6.96 -12.80
C GLU A 55 8.34 -7.23 -12.23
N ILE A 56 9.31 -7.46 -13.11
CA ILE A 56 10.72 -7.60 -12.71
C ILE A 56 11.30 -6.19 -12.61
N ILE A 57 11.28 -5.64 -11.40
CA ILE A 57 11.91 -4.36 -11.10
C ILE A 57 13.24 -4.65 -10.38
N PRO A 58 14.37 -4.04 -10.78
CA PRO A 58 15.56 -4.04 -9.93
C PRO A 58 15.17 -3.43 -8.60
N GLN A 59 15.23 -4.23 -7.52
CA GLN A 59 14.61 -3.94 -6.22
C GLN A 59 14.74 -2.47 -5.81
N PRO A 60 13.65 -1.82 -5.35
CA PRO A 60 13.80 -0.55 -4.67
C PRO A 60 14.51 -0.80 -3.34
N MET A 61 15.62 -0.11 -3.10
CA MET A 61 16.27 -0.02 -1.78
C MET A 61 15.41 0.74 -0.74
N ALA A 62 14.24 1.24 -1.14
CA ALA A 62 13.37 2.06 -0.31
C ALA A 62 12.26 1.22 0.34
N TYR A 63 12.17 1.34 1.65
CA TYR A 63 11.09 0.78 2.46
C TYR A 63 10.95 1.58 3.75
N THR A 64 9.77 1.53 4.38
CA THR A 64 9.56 2.12 5.70
C THR A 64 9.81 1.07 6.80
N PRO A 65 10.81 1.25 7.70
CA PRO A 65 11.06 0.32 8.80
C PRO A 65 9.83 0.14 9.69
N GLY A 66 9.53 -1.11 10.06
CA GLY A 66 8.35 -1.47 10.86
C GLY A 66 7.06 -1.69 10.07
N PHE A 67 7.05 -1.37 8.77
CA PHE A 67 5.90 -1.60 7.87
C PHE A 67 6.24 -2.51 6.68
N ALA A 68 7.53 -2.64 6.35
CA ALA A 68 8.01 -3.50 5.28
C ALA A 68 7.98 -4.99 5.67
N ALA A 69 7.51 -5.83 4.76
CA ALA A 69 7.56 -7.28 4.92
C ALA A 69 8.99 -7.82 4.74
N PRO A 70 9.38 -8.94 5.40
CA PRO A 70 10.74 -9.48 5.33
C PRO A 70 11.24 -9.76 3.91
N GLU A 71 10.38 -10.27 3.03
CA GLU A 71 10.69 -10.56 1.63
C GLU A 71 11.02 -9.30 0.80
N GLN A 72 10.55 -8.12 1.23
CA GLN A 72 10.91 -6.83 0.63
C GLN A 72 12.29 -6.35 1.10
N ILE A 73 12.73 -6.75 2.30
CA ILE A 73 14.01 -6.31 2.90
C ILE A 73 15.14 -7.26 2.51
N PHE A 74 14.88 -8.56 2.56
CA PHE A 74 15.86 -9.63 2.43
C PHE A 74 15.69 -10.43 1.15
N SER A 75 15.12 -9.82 0.11
CA SER A 75 14.79 -10.48 -1.15
C SER A 75 15.83 -11.54 -1.53
N GLN A 76 15.39 -12.81 -1.50
CA GLN A 76 16.19 -13.97 -1.91
C GLN A 76 16.35 -14.01 -3.42
#